data_AF-A0A3M0XNE2-F1
#
_entry.id   AF-A0A3M0XNE2-F1
#
_cell.length_a   1.000
_cell.length_b   1.000
_cell.length_c   1.000
_cell.angle_alpha   90.00
_cell.angle_beta   90.00
_cell.angle_gamma   90.00
#
_symmetry.space_group_name_H-M   'P 1'
#
loop_
_entity.id
_entity.type
_entity.pdbx_description
1 polymer ?
#
loop_
_entity_poly.entity_id
_entity_poly.type
_entity_poly.pdbx_seq_one_letter_code
_entity_poly.pdbx_strand_id
1 'polypeptide(L)'
;MPSTQRPCCRVIGCSRASATDRSDLPPSRQPSPATREAQDPIETLAQGARPRLTVCAPRQGVCTPMPPTPRQPRPERRSAVRIPLHRKGKLRCVETGEYLAVESVNVSPTGALLRSGGADLAVGDRVVVGLAWLGEDVLDEDAMRPAVVVRTTQDNAVALRFDSPLERIPTMSVAIPRSRPHPA
;
A
#
# COMPACT_ATOMS: atom_id res chain seq x y z
N MET A 1 1.48 42.63 24.67
CA MET A 1 1.13 42.31 23.27
C MET A 1 -0.12 41.45 23.29
N PRO A 2 -1.26 41.93 22.76
CA PRO A 2 -2.54 41.26 22.95
C PRO A 2 -2.71 40.02 22.06
N SER A 3 -3.11 38.95 22.74
CA SER A 3 -3.60 37.67 22.24
C SER A 3 -4.79 37.85 21.30
N THR A 4 -4.71 37.26 20.10
CA THR A 4 -5.85 37.19 19.17
C THR A 4 -6.52 35.83 19.32
N GLN A 5 -7.54 35.76 20.17
CA GLN A 5 -8.51 34.66 20.22
C GLN A 5 -9.36 34.69 18.94
N ARG A 6 -9.52 33.55 18.27
CA ARG A 6 -10.53 33.37 17.22
C ARG A 6 -11.72 32.55 17.74
N PRO A 7 -12.95 32.91 17.35
CA PRO A 7 -14.18 32.43 17.99
C PRO A 7 -14.61 31.03 17.53
N CYS A 8 -15.21 30.33 18.48
CA CYS A 8 -16.00 29.12 18.31
C CYS A 8 -17.17 29.35 17.34
N CYS A 9 -17.26 28.56 16.28
CA CYS A 9 -18.48 28.50 15.48
C CYS A 9 -19.47 27.52 16.10
N ARG A 10 -20.66 28.09 16.30
CA ARG A 10 -21.89 27.57 16.90
C ARG A 10 -22.46 26.35 16.17
N VAL A 11 -23.02 25.48 17.01
CA VAL A 11 -24.13 24.55 16.77
C VAL A 11 -25.35 25.27 16.16
N ILE A 12 -26.01 24.65 15.17
CA ILE A 12 -27.46 24.65 14.81
C ILE A 12 -27.56 23.69 13.58
N GLY A 13 -28.44 22.69 13.47
CA GLY A 13 -29.58 22.34 14.30
C GLY A 13 -30.22 21.00 13.88
N CYS A 14 -31.07 20.50 14.76
CA CYS A 14 -31.98 19.38 14.54
C CYS A 14 -33.03 19.71 13.48
N SER A 15 -33.39 18.74 12.62
CA SER A 15 -34.74 18.65 12.05
C SER A 15 -35.11 17.21 11.67
N ARG A 16 -35.97 16.64 12.52
CA ARG A 16 -37.13 15.76 12.28
C ARG A 16 -37.07 14.69 11.18
N ALA A 17 -37.06 13.45 11.67
CA ALA A 17 -38.09 12.41 11.49
C ALA A 17 -38.74 12.24 10.09
N SER A 18 -38.56 11.04 9.54
CA SER A 18 -39.63 10.30 8.88
C SER A 18 -39.44 8.82 9.19
N ALA A 19 -40.42 8.26 9.89
CA ALA A 19 -40.55 6.85 10.18
C ALA A 19 -41.43 6.20 9.11
N THR A 20 -40.92 5.14 8.49
CA THR A 20 -41.62 4.11 7.71
C THR A 20 -40.98 2.82 8.20
N ASP A 21 -41.55 2.12 9.19
CA ASP A 21 -42.71 1.21 9.13
C ASP A 21 -42.65 0.17 7.99
N ARG A 22 -42.81 -1.09 8.42
CA ARG A 22 -42.93 -2.38 7.71
C ARG A 22 -41.62 -3.02 7.25
N SER A 23 -41.07 -3.97 8.00
CA SER A 23 -41.56 -5.36 8.21
C SER A 23 -41.53 -6.15 6.91
N ASP A 24 -40.41 -6.83 6.64
CA ASP A 24 -40.32 -8.12 5.96
C ASP A 24 -38.84 -8.48 5.74
N LEU A 25 -38.20 -9.04 6.77
CA LEU A 25 -36.92 -9.73 6.60
C LEU A 25 -37.10 -11.21 7.01
N PRO A 26 -36.68 -12.16 6.15
CA PRO A 26 -36.82 -13.59 6.40
C PRO A 26 -35.96 -14.07 7.58
N PRO A 27 -36.35 -15.19 8.24
CA PRO A 27 -35.67 -15.67 9.43
C PRO A 27 -34.21 -16.05 9.17
N SER A 28 -33.36 -15.58 10.07
CA SER A 28 -31.95 -15.91 10.18
C SER A 28 -31.74 -17.43 10.16
N ARG A 29 -31.05 -17.95 9.14
CA ARG A 29 -30.44 -19.28 9.20
C ARG A 29 -29.29 -19.23 10.19
N GLN A 30 -29.52 -19.76 11.39
CA GLN A 30 -28.45 -20.08 12.32
C GLN A 30 -27.58 -21.21 11.72
N PRO A 31 -26.24 -21.04 11.66
CA PRO A 31 -25.35 -22.17 11.41
C PRO A 31 -25.27 -23.05 12.67
N SER A 32 -25.55 -24.34 12.49
CA SER A 32 -25.44 -25.39 13.51
C SER A 32 -24.01 -25.50 14.07
N PRO A 33 -23.85 -25.71 15.39
CA PRO A 33 -22.56 -26.08 15.99
C PRO A 33 -22.30 -27.57 15.76
N ALA A 34 -21.49 -27.90 14.76
CA ALA A 34 -20.96 -29.26 14.58
C ALA A 34 -19.58 -29.37 15.25
N THR A 35 -19.59 -30.04 16.40
CA THR A 35 -18.72 -31.18 16.72
C THR A 35 -17.20 -31.02 16.57
N ARG A 36 -16.57 -30.64 17.68
CA ARG A 36 -15.59 -31.44 18.46
C ARG A 36 -14.81 -32.54 17.72
N GLU A 37 -13.51 -32.34 17.51
CA GLU A 37 -12.42 -33.34 17.54
C GLU A 37 -11.11 -32.50 17.66
N ALA A 38 -10.44 -32.38 18.81
CA ALA A 38 -9.62 -33.37 19.50
C ALA A 38 -8.68 -34.14 18.55
N GLN A 39 -7.48 -33.60 18.30
CA GLN A 39 -6.33 -34.37 17.81
C GLN A 39 -5.02 -33.71 18.28
N ASP A 40 -4.54 -34.29 19.38
CA ASP A 40 -3.19 -34.57 19.87
C ASP A 40 -1.95 -33.68 19.57
N PRO A 41 -1.10 -33.46 20.60
CA PRO A 41 0.24 -32.90 20.44
C PRO A 41 1.21 -33.98 19.93
N ILE A 42 1.77 -33.80 18.74
CA ILE A 42 2.94 -34.57 18.33
C ILE A 42 4.19 -33.91 18.90
N GLU A 43 4.57 -34.36 20.10
CA GLU A 43 5.97 -34.49 20.47
C GLU A 43 6.65 -35.43 19.45
N THR A 44 7.67 -34.96 18.74
CA THR A 44 8.68 -35.87 18.20
C THR A 44 10.03 -35.18 18.27
N LEU A 45 10.80 -35.63 19.26
CA LEU A 45 12.24 -35.48 19.36
C LEU A 45 12.91 -35.90 18.05
N ALA A 46 13.75 -35.03 17.52
CA ALA A 46 14.88 -35.43 16.70
C ALA A 46 16.09 -34.57 17.08
N GLN A 47 16.73 -34.94 18.20
CA GLN A 47 18.11 -34.58 18.49
C GLN A 47 19.02 -35.28 17.48
N GLY A 48 19.10 -34.69 16.28
CA GLY A 48 20.08 -35.06 15.27
C GLY A 48 21.48 -34.61 15.68
N ALA A 49 22.40 -35.55 15.68
CA ALA A 49 23.81 -35.40 16.01
C ALA A 49 24.43 -34.15 15.36
N ARG A 50 25.04 -33.29 16.19
CA ARG A 50 25.89 -32.21 15.70
C ARG A 50 27.16 -32.82 15.10
N PRO A 51 27.48 -32.61 13.81
CA PRO A 51 28.77 -32.99 13.29
C PRO A 51 29.85 -32.19 14.02
N ARG A 52 30.82 -32.90 14.62
CA ARG A 52 32.06 -32.33 15.14
C ARG A 52 32.76 -31.63 13.98
N LEU A 53 32.76 -30.29 14.00
CA LEU A 53 33.60 -29.50 13.11
C LEU A 53 35.05 -29.77 13.47
N THR A 54 35.74 -30.52 12.61
CA THR A 54 37.19 -30.63 12.63
C THR A 54 37.76 -29.25 12.30
N VAL A 55 38.30 -28.59 13.31
CA VAL A 55 39.05 -27.33 13.16
C VAL A 55 40.34 -27.65 12.44
N CYS A 56 40.40 -27.36 11.13
CA CYS A 56 41.65 -27.37 10.40
C CYS A 56 42.58 -26.28 10.96
N ALA A 57 43.79 -26.67 11.34
CA ALA A 57 44.82 -25.77 11.85
C ALA A 57 45.09 -24.61 10.87
N PRO A 58 45.36 -23.39 11.36
CA PRO A 58 45.65 -22.24 10.52
C PRO A 58 46.99 -22.45 9.81
N ARG A 59 46.95 -22.74 8.51
CA ARG A 59 48.11 -22.55 7.65
C ARG A 59 48.36 -21.05 7.55
N GLN A 60 49.51 -20.60 8.03
CA GLN A 60 50.01 -19.21 7.97
C GLN A 60 50.36 -18.80 6.52
N GLY A 61 49.44 -18.99 5.59
CA GLY A 61 49.53 -18.41 4.26
C GLY A 61 49.06 -16.97 4.35
N VAL A 62 49.92 -16.03 3.98
CA VAL A 62 49.58 -14.61 3.82
C VAL A 62 48.50 -14.54 2.73
N CYS A 63 47.23 -14.50 3.13
CA CYS A 63 46.13 -14.25 2.22
C CYS A 63 46.22 -12.80 1.76
N THR A 64 46.88 -12.56 0.63
CA THR A 64 46.78 -11.27 -0.06
C THR A 64 45.30 -11.08 -0.42
N PRO A 65 44.60 -10.07 0.14
CA PRO A 65 43.20 -9.86 -0.18
C PRO A 65 43.10 -9.57 -1.68
N MET A 66 42.43 -10.46 -2.41
CA MET A 66 42.17 -10.26 -3.82
C MET A 66 41.40 -8.93 -3.97
N PRO A 67 41.80 -8.03 -4.88
CA PRO A 67 41.05 -6.80 -5.10
C PRO A 67 39.59 -7.15 -5.42
N PRO A 68 38.60 -6.45 -4.82
CA PRO A 68 37.20 -6.75 -5.07
C PRO A 68 36.93 -6.62 -6.57
N THR A 69 36.53 -7.72 -7.20
CA THR A 69 36.17 -7.74 -8.62
C THR A 69 35.13 -6.63 -8.86
N PRO A 70 35.28 -5.79 -9.90
CA PRO A 70 34.28 -4.79 -10.25
C PRO A 70 32.92 -5.48 -10.36
N ARG A 71 31.99 -5.16 -9.46
CA ARG A 71 30.64 -5.75 -9.50
C ARG A 71 30.00 -5.30 -10.81
N GLN A 72 29.75 -6.25 -11.71
CA GLN A 72 28.96 -5.96 -12.89
C GLN A 72 27.63 -5.34 -12.47
N PRO A 73 27.16 -4.30 -13.18
CA PRO A 73 25.88 -3.69 -12.89
C PRO A 73 24.81 -4.78 -12.98
N ARG A 74 24.11 -5.01 -11.86
CA ARG A 74 23.05 -6.00 -11.78
C ARG A 74 21.96 -5.59 -12.77
N PRO A 75 21.49 -6.49 -13.65
CA PRO A 75 20.43 -6.15 -14.58
C PRO A 75 19.22 -5.61 -13.82
N GLU A 76 18.75 -4.44 -14.23
CA GLU A 76 17.60 -3.75 -13.65
C GLU A 76 16.38 -4.66 -13.77
N ARG A 77 15.80 -5.05 -12.64
CA ARG A 77 14.67 -5.98 -12.61
C ARG A 77 13.32 -5.30 -12.83
N ARG A 78 13.27 -3.97 -12.85
CA ARG A 78 12.02 -3.21 -12.97
C ARG A 78 11.68 -3.03 -14.45
N SER A 79 10.45 -3.37 -14.81
CA SER A 79 9.92 -3.15 -16.17
C SER A 79 9.55 -1.70 -16.45
N ALA A 80 9.43 -0.85 -15.41
CA ALA A 80 9.06 0.54 -15.53
C ALA A 80 9.78 1.43 -14.51
N VAL A 81 10.08 2.67 -14.93
CA VAL A 81 10.62 3.72 -14.07
C VAL A 81 9.58 4.12 -13.02
N ARG A 82 10.02 4.32 -11.78
CA ARG A 82 9.18 4.81 -10.68
C ARG A 82 9.48 6.27 -10.43
N ILE A 83 8.44 7.08 -10.37
CA ILE A 83 8.54 8.52 -10.10
C ILE A 83 8.19 8.72 -8.62
N PRO A 84 9.09 9.31 -7.81
CA PRO A 84 8.75 9.74 -6.46
C PRO A 84 7.57 10.72 -6.51
N LEU A 85 6.51 10.43 -5.77
CA LEU A 85 5.29 11.24 -5.78
C LEU A 85 4.62 11.13 -4.42
N HIS A 86 4.47 12.26 -3.74
CA HIS A 86 3.82 12.38 -2.43
C HIS A 86 2.46 13.05 -2.58
N ARG A 87 1.41 12.22 -2.67
CA ARG A 87 0.03 12.66 -2.82
C ARG A 87 -0.86 11.88 -1.88
N LYS A 88 -1.82 12.57 -1.27
CA LYS A 88 -2.89 11.92 -0.51
C LYS A 88 -3.78 11.13 -1.47
N GLY A 89 -4.38 10.07 -0.96
CA GLY A 89 -5.30 9.24 -1.71
C GLY A 89 -6.23 8.45 -0.79
N LYS A 90 -7.10 7.69 -1.43
CA LYS A 90 -7.97 6.72 -0.76
C LYS A 90 -7.78 5.35 -1.38
N LEU A 91 -7.87 4.34 -0.56
CA LEU A 91 -7.86 2.94 -0.95
C LEU A 91 -9.12 2.29 -0.39
N ARG A 92 -9.88 1.57 -1.21
CA ARG A 92 -11.01 0.74 -0.78
C ARG A 92 -10.61 -0.72 -0.85
N CYS A 93 -10.72 -1.46 0.25
CA CYS A 93 -10.60 -2.91 0.21
C CYS A 93 -11.87 -3.49 -0.44
N VAL A 94 -11.72 -4.34 -1.46
CA VAL A 94 -12.87 -4.90 -2.19
C VAL A 94 -13.65 -5.88 -1.33
N GLU A 95 -12.95 -6.66 -0.49
CA GLU A 95 -13.58 -7.68 0.35
C GLU A 95 -14.34 -7.10 1.53
N THR A 96 -13.77 -6.11 2.23
CA THR A 96 -14.40 -5.50 3.41
C THR A 96 -15.27 -4.30 3.06
N GLY A 97 -15.06 -3.68 1.90
CA GLY A 97 -15.70 -2.41 1.51
C GLY A 97 -15.14 -1.19 2.25
N GLU A 98 -14.18 -1.36 3.15
CA GLU A 98 -13.65 -0.27 3.97
C GLU A 98 -12.74 0.67 3.18
N TYR A 99 -12.86 1.96 3.46
CA TYR A 99 -12.02 3.01 2.90
C TYR A 99 -10.89 3.37 3.87
N LEU A 100 -9.68 3.47 3.32
CA LEU A 100 -8.44 3.74 4.02
C LEU A 100 -7.78 4.97 3.43
N ALA A 101 -7.33 5.87 4.31
CA ALA A 101 -6.48 6.98 3.90
C ALA A 101 -5.07 6.46 3.59
N VAL A 102 -4.53 6.90 2.46
CA VAL A 102 -3.20 6.50 1.99
C VAL A 102 -2.42 7.70 1.49
N GLU A 103 -1.10 7.59 1.52
CA GLU A 103 -0.19 8.56 0.90
C GLU A 103 0.74 7.84 -0.08
N SER A 104 0.87 8.34 -1.31
CA SER A 104 1.80 7.77 -2.27
C SER A 104 3.25 8.07 -1.89
N VAL A 105 4.15 7.12 -2.16
CA VAL A 105 5.60 7.28 -2.02
C VAL A 105 6.25 7.35 -3.40
N ASN A 106 5.84 6.44 -4.30
CA ASN A 106 6.21 6.46 -5.70
C ASN A 106 5.14 5.80 -6.57
N VAL A 107 5.08 6.19 -7.83
CA VAL A 107 4.13 5.67 -8.81
C VAL A 107 4.84 5.30 -10.10
N SER A 108 4.39 4.25 -10.76
CA SER A 108 4.77 3.85 -12.11
C SER A 108 3.51 3.53 -12.93
N PRO A 109 3.60 3.36 -14.27
CA PRO A 109 2.45 2.98 -15.08
C PRO A 109 1.79 1.65 -14.67
N THR A 110 2.54 0.77 -14.01
CA THR A 110 2.12 -0.59 -13.64
C THR A 110 1.76 -0.76 -12.17
N GLY A 111 2.01 0.24 -11.33
CA GLY A 111 1.79 0.10 -9.89
C GLY A 111 2.19 1.32 -9.09
N ALA A 112 2.02 1.23 -7.78
CA ALA A 112 2.39 2.29 -6.85
C ALA A 112 2.91 1.70 -5.53
N LEU A 113 3.74 2.46 -4.84
CA LEU A 113 4.05 2.24 -3.43
C LEU A 113 3.32 3.29 -2.62
N LEU A 114 2.48 2.86 -1.69
CA LEU A 114 1.71 3.72 -0.80
C LEU A 114 2.07 3.45 0.64
N ARG A 115 1.80 4.41 1.52
CA ARG A 115 1.80 4.24 2.97
C ARG A 115 0.36 4.30 3.46
N SER A 116 -0.10 3.25 4.14
CA SER A 116 -1.46 3.20 4.70
C SER A 116 -1.47 3.75 6.13
N GLY A 117 -2.61 4.33 6.54
CA GLY A 117 -2.82 4.86 7.89
C GLY A 117 -3.00 3.81 9.00
N GLY A 118 -2.62 2.55 8.79
CA GLY A 118 -2.67 1.51 9.83
C GLY A 118 -3.66 0.37 9.59
N ALA A 119 -3.98 0.04 8.34
CA ALA A 119 -4.73 -1.18 8.02
C ALA A 119 -3.80 -2.30 7.55
N ASP A 120 -4.08 -3.51 8.06
CA ASP A 120 -3.41 -4.75 7.69
C ASP A 120 -3.97 -5.24 6.34
N LEU A 121 -3.37 -4.75 5.26
CA LEU A 121 -3.57 -5.34 3.93
C LEU A 121 -2.63 -6.53 3.77
N ALA A 122 -3.15 -7.66 3.29
CA ALA A 122 -2.37 -8.84 2.99
C ALA A 122 -1.96 -8.89 1.51
N VAL A 123 -0.92 -9.66 1.20
CA VAL A 123 -0.51 -9.90 -0.19
C VAL A 123 -1.58 -10.74 -0.89
N GLY A 124 -2.08 -10.25 -2.01
CA GLY A 124 -3.18 -10.86 -2.76
C GLY A 124 -4.49 -10.09 -2.66
N ASP A 125 -4.65 -9.22 -1.66
CA ASP A 125 -5.87 -8.45 -1.46
C ASP A 125 -6.20 -7.59 -2.67
N ARG A 126 -7.47 -7.63 -3.07
CA ARG A 126 -8.03 -6.79 -4.12
C ARG A 126 -8.45 -5.46 -3.54
N VAL A 127 -7.94 -4.39 -4.15
CA VAL A 127 -8.18 -3.03 -3.68
C VAL A 127 -8.54 -2.13 -4.87
N VAL A 128 -9.25 -1.05 -4.59
CA VAL A 128 -9.43 0.05 -5.54
C VAL A 128 -8.72 1.25 -4.96
N VAL A 129 -7.81 1.87 -5.70
CA VAL A 129 -6.98 2.98 -5.21
C VAL A 129 -7.17 4.22 -6.07
N GLY A 130 -7.30 5.37 -5.43
CA GLY A 130 -7.29 6.65 -6.12
C GLY A 130 -6.37 7.65 -5.45
N LEU A 131 -5.64 8.43 -6.26
CA LEU A 131 -4.69 9.45 -5.81
C LEU A 131 -5.21 10.84 -6.20
N ALA A 132 -5.18 11.78 -5.26
CA ALA A 132 -5.60 13.15 -5.51
C ALA A 132 -4.51 13.91 -6.29
N TRP A 133 -4.74 14.15 -7.58
CA TRP A 133 -3.80 14.84 -8.45
C TRP A 133 -3.82 16.36 -8.27
N LEU A 134 -5.01 16.95 -8.08
CA LEU A 134 -5.22 18.39 -8.03
C LEU A 134 -5.31 18.96 -6.61
N GLY A 135 -4.90 18.18 -5.61
CA GLY A 135 -5.02 18.58 -4.19
C GLY A 135 -6.45 18.57 -3.68
N GLU A 136 -7.37 17.95 -4.41
CA GLU A 136 -8.76 17.75 -3.99
C GLU A 136 -8.81 16.70 -2.88
N ASP A 137 -9.53 16.99 -1.80
CA ASP A 137 -9.75 16.04 -0.71
C ASP A 137 -10.84 14.99 -1.06
N VAL A 138 -11.65 15.30 -2.07
CA VAL A 138 -12.72 14.42 -2.57
C VAL A 138 -12.24 13.79 -3.86
N LEU A 139 -12.28 12.46 -3.91
CA LEU A 139 -11.96 11.69 -5.09
C LEU A 139 -13.23 11.03 -5.60
N ASP A 140 -13.46 11.14 -6.91
CA ASP A 140 -14.54 10.41 -7.56
C ASP A 140 -14.26 8.90 -7.55
N GLU A 141 -15.30 8.08 -7.42
CA GLU A 141 -15.17 6.62 -7.46
C GLU A 141 -14.66 6.16 -8.84
N ASP A 142 -15.08 6.85 -9.91
CA ASP A 142 -14.62 6.62 -11.28
C ASP A 142 -13.14 6.95 -11.49
N ALA A 143 -12.56 7.78 -10.61
CA ALA A 143 -11.13 8.10 -10.62
C ALA A 143 -10.29 7.04 -9.88
N MET A 144 -10.92 6.09 -9.19
CA MET A 144 -10.22 5.00 -8.51
C MET A 144 -9.89 3.86 -9.48
N ARG A 145 -8.77 3.19 -9.27
CA ARG A 145 -8.24 2.13 -10.14
C ARG A 145 -8.13 0.80 -9.40
N PRO A 146 -8.59 -0.31 -10.00
CA PRO A 146 -8.44 -1.62 -9.41
C PRO A 146 -6.96 -2.04 -9.39
N ALA A 147 -6.56 -2.66 -8.29
CA ALA A 147 -5.20 -3.10 -8.04
C ALA A 147 -5.17 -4.34 -7.14
N VAL A 148 -4.01 -5.00 -7.10
CA VAL A 148 -3.70 -6.08 -6.17
C VAL A 148 -2.49 -5.73 -5.32
N VAL A 149 -2.54 -6.08 -4.04
CA VAL A 149 -1.40 -5.93 -3.14
C VAL A 149 -0.36 -7.00 -3.49
N VAL A 150 0.84 -6.57 -3.88
CA VAL A 150 1.95 -7.47 -4.25
C VAL A 150 3.01 -7.60 -3.16
N ARG A 151 3.07 -6.64 -2.24
CA ARG A 151 4.02 -6.66 -1.11
C ARG A 151 3.57 -5.69 -0.03
N THR A 152 3.81 -6.07 1.21
CA THR A 152 3.66 -5.23 2.39
C THR A 152 5.03 -5.07 3.08
N THR A 153 5.23 -3.98 3.81
CA THR A 153 6.42 -3.74 4.64
C THR A 153 6.01 -3.41 6.06
N GLN A 154 6.96 -3.46 7.00
CA GLN A 154 6.74 -3.20 8.42
C GLN A 154 6.30 -1.75 8.72
N ASP A 155 6.59 -0.80 7.82
CA ASP A 155 6.22 0.62 7.98
C ASP A 155 4.84 0.96 7.38
N ASN A 156 3.93 -0.02 7.32
CA ASN A 156 2.64 0.08 6.64
C ASN A 156 2.75 0.51 5.17
N ALA A 157 3.89 0.24 4.52
CA ALA A 157 4.05 0.53 3.10
C ALA A 157 3.55 -0.65 2.28
N VAL A 158 2.67 -0.36 1.33
CA VAL A 158 1.98 -1.35 0.52
C VAL A 158 2.30 -1.08 -0.94
N ALA A 159 2.91 -2.07 -1.58
CA ALA A 159 3.15 -2.05 -3.01
C ALA A 159 1.95 -2.66 -3.73
N LEU A 160 1.38 -1.90 -4.64
CA LEU A 160 0.24 -2.28 -5.46
C LEU A 160 0.68 -2.50 -6.91
N ARG A 161 0.05 -3.47 -7.56
CA ARG A 161 0.08 -3.65 -9.02
C ARG A 161 -1.30 -3.33 -9.56
N PHE A 162 -1.40 -2.43 -10.52
CA PHE A 162 -2.67 -2.10 -11.16
C PHE A 162 -3.11 -3.24 -12.08
N ASP A 163 -4.42 -3.51 -12.11
CA ASP A 163 -4.97 -4.54 -13.00
C ASP A 163 -4.94 -4.12 -14.47
N SER A 164 -5.11 -2.82 -14.72
CA SER A 164 -4.88 -2.21 -16.03
C SER A 164 -3.74 -1.22 -15.90
N PRO A 165 -2.78 -1.19 -16.87
CA PRO A 165 -1.77 -0.16 -16.87
C PRO A 165 -2.44 1.20 -16.92
N LEU A 166 -1.85 2.19 -16.27
CA LEU A 166 -2.27 3.58 -16.47
C LEU A 166 -2.07 3.87 -17.96
N GLU A 167 -3.17 3.87 -18.72
CA GLU A 167 -3.16 4.45 -20.07
C GLU A 167 -2.49 5.79 -19.92
N ARG A 168 -1.43 5.99 -20.71
CA ARG A 168 -0.49 7.12 -20.58
C ARG A 168 -1.29 8.31 -20.09
N ILE A 169 -0.95 8.82 -18.89
CA ILE A 169 -1.45 10.11 -18.42
C ILE A 169 -1.43 10.96 -19.68
N PRO A 170 -2.61 11.40 -20.21
CA PRO A 170 -2.64 12.14 -21.45
C PRO A 170 -1.58 13.18 -21.21
N THR A 171 -0.50 13.10 -22.00
CA THR A 171 0.63 13.98 -21.79
C THR A 171 0.00 15.30 -22.10
N MET A 172 -0.51 15.97 -21.06
CA MET A 172 -1.02 17.30 -21.13
C MET A 172 0.21 17.94 -21.69
N SER A 173 0.15 18.24 -22.98
CA SER A 173 1.22 18.89 -23.67
C SER A 173 1.20 20.21 -22.94
N VAL A 174 2.01 20.28 -21.88
CA VAL A 174 2.29 21.50 -21.17
C VAL A 174 3.02 22.23 -22.26
N ALA A 175 2.25 23.00 -23.02
CA ALA A 175 2.77 23.97 -23.94
C ALA A 175 3.54 24.89 -23.02
N ILE A 176 4.82 24.57 -22.79
CA ILE A 176 5.75 25.44 -22.09
C ILE A 176 5.64 26.72 -22.90
N PRO A 177 5.04 27.80 -22.37
CA PRO A 177 4.91 29.01 -23.12
C PRO A 177 6.33 29.41 -23.47
N ARG A 178 6.69 29.34 -24.75
CA ARG A 178 7.98 29.84 -25.23
C ARG A 178 7.97 31.31 -24.86
N SER A 179 8.72 31.67 -23.83
CA SER A 179 8.93 33.05 -23.42
C SER A 179 9.30 33.83 -24.67
N ARG A 180 8.45 34.77 -25.08
CA ARG A 180 8.74 35.63 -26.22
C ARG A 180 10.09 36.32 -25.95
N PRO A 181 11.02 36.34 -26.91
CA PRO A 181 12.26 37.07 -26.74
C PRO A 181 11.92 38.55 -26.46
N HIS A 182 12.57 39.11 -25.44
CA HIS A 182 12.44 40.53 -25.10
C HIS A 182 13.09 41.34 -26.23
N PRO A 183 12.39 42.28 -26.90
CA PRO A 183 13.02 43.14 -27.88
C PRO A 183 14.04 44.06 -27.18
N ALA A 184 15.21 44.19 -27.80
CA ALA A 184 16.27 45.13 -27.41
C ALA A 184 15.93 46.56 -27.85
#